data_AF-A0A932AT42-F1
#
_entry.id   AF-A0A932AT42-F1
#
_cell.length_a   1.000
_cell.length_b   1.000
_cell.length_c   1.000
_cell.angle_alpha   90.00
_cell.angle_beta   90.00
_cell.angle_gamma   90.00
#
_symmetry.space_group_name_H-M   'P 1'
#
loop_
_entity.id
_entity.type
_entity.pdbx_description
1 polymer ?
#
loop_
_entity_poly.entity_id
_entity_poly.type
_entity_poly.pdbx_seq_one_letter_code
_entity_poly.pdbx_strand_id
1 'polypeptide(L)'
;MRTHLIATAIVSAMLFATSASATIVLNDDIGGKMEEYTARFQQTQDSGQTVIIDGTCLSACTMVLGLGPRAQHPSHARSAPSADVKRSAKTRAAPALRRDEELRPLQ
;
A
#
# COMPACT_ATOMS: atom_id res chain seq x y z
N MET A 1 -16.33 39.74 -26.95
CA MET A 1 -15.33 38.76 -27.46
C MET A 1 -14.26 38.38 -26.44
N ARG A 2 -13.57 39.33 -25.77
CA ARG A 2 -12.50 39.03 -24.80
C ARG A 2 -12.92 38.22 -23.57
N THR A 3 -14.13 38.43 -23.07
CA THR A 3 -14.69 37.70 -21.92
C THR A 3 -14.93 36.22 -22.21
N HIS A 4 -15.25 35.85 -23.45
CA HIS A 4 -15.41 34.44 -23.86
C HIS A 4 -14.08 33.70 -23.91
N LEU A 5 -12.98 34.38 -24.27
CA LEU A 5 -11.63 33.79 -24.26
C LEU A 5 -11.16 33.46 -22.84
N ILE A 6 -11.49 34.31 -21.86
CA ILE A 6 -11.13 34.06 -20.46
C ILE A 6 -11.97 32.92 -19.88
N ALA A 7 -13.29 32.92 -20.14
CA ALA A 7 -14.18 31.86 -19.65
C ALA A 7 -13.81 30.48 -20.21
N THR A 8 -13.47 30.39 -21.50
CA THR A 8 -13.05 29.14 -22.13
C THR A 8 -11.70 28.63 -21.59
N ALA A 9 -10.74 29.52 -21.30
CA ALA A 9 -9.47 29.15 -20.70
C ALA A 9 -9.63 28.55 -19.28
N ILE A 10 -10.51 29.11 -18.45
CA ILE A 10 -10.77 28.61 -17.09
C ILE A 10 -11.42 27.23 -17.11
N VAL A 11 -12.43 27.04 -17.97
CA VAL A 11 -13.11 25.74 -18.12
C VAL A 11 -12.13 24.67 -18.62
N SER A 12 -11.25 25.02 -19.55
CA SER A 12 -10.24 24.10 -20.05
C SER A 12 -9.23 23.71 -18.96
N ALA A 13 -8.74 24.66 -18.16
CA ALA A 13 -7.79 24.39 -17.07
C ALA A 13 -8.36 23.45 -15.99
N MET A 14 -9.65 23.56 -15.66
CA MET A 14 -10.33 22.65 -14.72
C MET A 14 -10.38 21.21 -15.24
N LEU A 15 -10.46 21.01 -16.56
CA LEU A 15 -10.55 19.69 -17.17
C LEU A 15 -9.19 18.94 -17.18
N PHE A 16 -8.08 19.67 -17.05
CA PHE A 16 -6.72 19.10 -17.00
C PHE A 16 -6.15 18.99 -15.58
N ALA A 17 -6.97 19.15 -14.54
CA ALA A 17 -6.54 18.97 -13.15
C ALA A 17 -6.18 17.49 -12.90
N THR A 18 -4.92 17.13 -13.12
CA THR A 18 -4.38 15.82 -12.77
C THR A 18 -4.32 15.70 -11.24
N SER A 19 -4.89 14.62 -10.69
CA SER A 19 -4.73 14.30 -9.27
C SER A 19 -3.26 13.98 -9.01
N ALA A 20 -2.61 14.72 -8.11
CA ALA A 20 -1.26 14.39 -7.65
C ALA A 20 -1.36 13.20 -6.67
N SER A 21 -0.96 12.01 -7.11
CA SER A 21 -0.81 10.86 -6.20
C SER A 21 0.56 10.94 -5.53
N ALA A 22 0.58 10.86 -4.21
CA ALA A 22 1.82 10.79 -3.44
C ALA A 22 2.20 9.32 -3.20
N THR A 23 3.50 9.04 -3.23
CA THR A 23 4.05 7.70 -2.93
C THR A 23 4.69 7.70 -1.56
N ILE A 24 4.34 6.72 -0.73
CA ILE A 24 4.93 6.49 0.59
C ILE A 24 5.82 5.25 0.49
N VAL A 25 7.08 5.40 0.91
CA VAL A 25 8.04 4.29 0.98
C VAL A 25 8.20 3.88 2.44
N LEU A 26 7.97 2.61 2.74
CA LEU A 26 8.26 2.02 4.05
C LEU A 26 9.56 1.25 3.93
N ASN A 27 10.53 1.64 4.75
CA ASN A 27 11.81 0.98 4.87
C ASN A 27 12.18 0.84 6.35
N ASP A 28 12.82 -0.27 6.70
CA ASP A 28 13.32 -0.61 8.04
C ASP A 28 12.34 -0.38 9.20
N ASP A 29 11.06 -0.69 8.95
CA ASP A 29 9.97 -0.53 9.90
C ASP A 29 9.75 -1.83 10.70
N ILE A 30 10.13 -1.82 11.97
CA ILE A 30 9.96 -2.96 12.90
C ILE A 30 8.52 -3.12 13.43
N GLY A 31 7.64 -2.18 13.08
CA GLY A 31 6.27 -2.10 13.54
C GLY A 31 6.11 -1.33 14.85
N GLY A 32 4.92 -1.49 15.45
CA GLY A 32 4.53 -0.77 16.66
C GLY A 32 3.10 -1.12 17.05
N LYS A 33 2.37 -0.14 17.60
CA LYS A 33 0.97 -0.33 17.98
C LYS A 33 0.08 -0.43 16.75
N MET A 34 -0.74 -1.47 16.66
CA MET A 34 -1.63 -1.71 15.52
C MET A 34 -2.58 -0.54 15.22
N GLU A 35 -3.04 0.16 16.24
CA GLU A 35 -3.96 1.30 16.12
C GLU A 35 -3.36 2.45 15.30
N GLU A 36 -2.07 2.75 15.51
CA GLU A 36 -1.36 3.81 14.79
C GLU A 36 -1.22 3.48 13.30
N TYR A 37 -0.93 2.21 12.99
CA TYR A 37 -0.81 1.74 11.61
C TYR A 37 -2.16 1.67 10.91
N THR A 38 -3.21 1.23 11.62
CA THR A 38 -4.57 1.22 11.09
C THR A 38 -4.99 2.61 10.62
N ALA A 39 -4.85 3.62 11.49
CA ALA A 39 -5.21 5.00 11.16
C ALA A 39 -4.38 5.56 10.00
N ARG A 40 -3.05 5.36 10.04
CA ARG A 40 -2.13 5.81 9.00
C ARG A 40 -2.45 5.19 7.64
N PHE A 41 -2.71 3.89 7.61
CA PHE A 41 -2.98 3.15 6.39
C PHE A 41 -4.39 3.35 5.85
N GLN A 42 -5.37 3.60 6.71
CA GLN A 42 -6.70 4.04 6.30
C GLN A 42 -6.61 5.39 5.58
N GLN A 43 -5.89 6.36 6.15
CA GLN A 43 -5.67 7.65 5.50
C GLN A 43 -4.94 7.51 4.16
N THR A 44 -3.94 6.65 4.10
CA THR A 44 -3.16 6.37 2.88
C THR A 44 -4.02 5.73 1.80
N GLN A 45 -4.91 4.81 2.18
CA GLN A 45 -5.93 4.31 1.27
C GLN A 45 -6.80 5.49 0.81
N ASP A 46 -7.41 6.25 1.73
CA ASP A 46 -8.40 7.27 1.41
C ASP A 46 -7.87 8.40 0.50
N SER A 47 -6.59 8.73 0.64
CA SER A 47 -5.89 9.70 -0.21
C SER A 47 -5.52 9.17 -1.60
N GLY A 48 -5.65 7.86 -1.84
CA GLY A 48 -5.19 7.22 -3.08
C GLY A 48 -3.68 7.24 -3.25
N GLN A 49 -2.94 7.29 -2.14
CA GLN A 49 -1.49 7.24 -2.13
C GLN A 49 -1.00 5.82 -2.41
N THR A 50 0.08 5.73 -3.18
CA THR A 50 0.73 4.43 -3.45
C THR A 50 1.70 4.11 -2.34
N VAL A 51 1.72 2.86 -1.89
CA VAL A 51 2.64 2.41 -0.84
C VAL A 51 3.62 1.38 -1.40
N ILE A 52 4.90 1.63 -1.17
CA ILE A 52 5.99 0.73 -1.59
C ILE A 52 6.73 0.28 -0.33
N ILE A 53 7.01 -1.01 -0.22
CA ILE A 53 7.90 -1.55 0.80
C ILE A 53 9.26 -1.74 0.15
N ASP A 54 10.24 -0.95 0.59
CA ASP A 54 11.61 -0.99 0.09
C ASP A 54 12.58 -1.37 1.21
N GLY A 55 12.32 -2.50 1.86
CA GLY A 55 13.14 -3.04 2.93
C GLY A 55 12.35 -3.80 3.99
N THR A 56 12.84 -3.79 5.23
CA THR A 56 12.22 -4.55 6.32
C THR A 56 10.90 -3.90 6.75
N CYS A 57 9.84 -4.69 6.84
CA CYS A 57 8.52 -4.27 7.31
C CYS A 57 7.93 -5.40 8.15
N LEU A 58 7.89 -5.23 9.47
CA LEU A 58 7.55 -6.26 10.44
C LEU A 58 6.34 -5.86 11.28
N SER A 59 5.73 -6.85 11.94
CA SER A 59 4.63 -6.64 12.90
C SER A 59 3.51 -5.79 12.26
N ALA A 60 3.13 -4.66 12.87
CA ALA A 60 2.07 -3.76 12.42
C ALA A 60 2.27 -3.19 11.02
N CYS A 61 3.52 -2.98 10.59
CA CYS A 61 3.82 -2.47 9.25
C CYS A 61 3.23 -3.39 8.16
N THR A 62 3.20 -4.70 8.39
CA THR A 62 2.70 -5.68 7.41
C THR A 62 1.21 -5.58 7.12
N MET A 63 0.44 -4.83 7.92
CA MET A 63 -0.98 -4.56 7.67
C MET A 63 -1.19 -3.92 6.29
N VAL A 64 -0.18 -3.20 5.76
CA VAL A 64 -0.19 -2.63 4.41
C VAL A 64 -0.45 -3.66 3.31
N LEU A 65 -0.04 -4.91 3.50
CA LEU A 65 -0.19 -5.97 2.50
C LEU A 65 -1.65 -6.38 2.29
N GLY A 66 -2.52 -6.10 3.28
CA GLY A 66 -3.96 -6.31 3.17
C GLY A 66 -4.72 -5.12 2.59
N LEU A 67 -4.06 -3.96 2.41
CA LEU A 67 -4.68 -2.79 1.80
C LEU A 67 -4.69 -2.98 0.28
N GLY A 68 -5.88 -3.19 -0.28
CA GLY A 68 -6.05 -3.18 -1.72
C GLY A 68 -6.04 -1.74 -2.27
N PRO A 69 -5.83 -1.55 -3.59
CA PRO A 69 -6.19 -0.30 -4.23
C PRO A 69 -7.68 -0.04 -3.96
N ARG A 70 -8.02 1.16 -3.47
CA ARG A 70 -9.42 1.56 -3.38
C ARG A 70 -10.01 1.44 -4.77
N ALA A 71 -10.97 0.53 -4.93
CA ALA A 71 -11.78 0.48 -6.12
C ALA A 71 -12.64 1.75 -6.13
N GLN A 72 -12.08 2.84 -6.64
CA GLN A 72 -12.79 4.10 -6.84
C GLN A 72 -13.64 4.00 -8.10
N HIS A 73 -14.49 2.97 -8.23
CA HIS A 73 -15.45 2.91 -9.32
C HIS A 73 -16.77 2.28 -8.85
N PRO A 74 -17.94 2.91 -9.15
CA PRO A 74 -19.13 2.11 -9.36
C PRO A 74 -18.79 1.07 -10.42
N SER A 75 -19.11 -0.18 -10.14
CA SER A 75 -18.83 -1.37 -10.94
C SER A 75 -18.97 -1.10 -12.44
N HIS A 76 -17.87 -0.99 -13.20
CA HIS A 76 -17.74 -1.22 -14.67
C HIS A 76 -16.50 -0.50 -15.24
N ALA A 77 -15.32 -1.05 -15.01
CA ALA A 77 -14.18 -0.93 -15.93
C ALA A 77 -13.19 -2.04 -15.62
N ARG A 78 -13.57 -3.27 -15.97
CA ARG A 78 -12.62 -4.37 -16.11
C ARG A 78 -11.78 -4.07 -17.36
N SER A 79 -10.71 -3.29 -17.21
CA SER A 79 -9.55 -3.46 -18.07
C SER A 79 -8.80 -4.69 -17.56
N ALA A 80 -8.62 -5.65 -18.46
CA ALA A 80 -8.05 -6.96 -18.18
C ALA A 80 -6.66 -6.88 -17.53
N PRO A 81 -6.28 -7.83 -16.67
CA PRO A 81 -4.91 -7.93 -16.19
C PRO A 81 -3.99 -8.19 -17.39
N SER A 82 -3.11 -7.24 -17.70
CA SER A 82 -1.89 -7.54 -18.45
C SER A 82 -1.18 -8.65 -17.68
N ALA A 83 -1.00 -9.77 -18.36
CA ALA A 83 -0.27 -10.92 -17.87
C ALA A 83 1.19 -10.53 -17.58
N ASP A 84 1.49 -10.09 -16.37
CA ASP A 84 2.83 -10.17 -15.79
C ASP A 84 2.76 -10.14 -14.25
N VAL A 85 1.92 -11.02 -13.69
CA VAL A 85 2.10 -11.48 -12.31
C VAL A 85 3.28 -12.44 -12.33
N LYS A 86 4.50 -11.90 -12.31
CA LYS A 86 5.68 -12.67 -11.95
C LYS A 86 5.62 -12.87 -10.44
N ARG A 87 4.85 -13.88 -10.02
CA ARG A 87 4.77 -14.38 -8.65
C ARG A 87 6.12 -14.97 -8.25
N SER A 88 7.09 -14.11 -7.94
CA SER A 88 8.26 -14.51 -7.16
C SER A 88 7.84 -14.59 -5.69
N ALA A 89 7.07 -15.64 -5.38
CA ALA A 89 7.00 -16.15 -4.02
C ALA A 89 8.39 -16.73 -3.68
N LYS A 90 9.33 -15.86 -3.29
CA LYS A 90 10.51 -16.32 -2.57
C LYS A 90 10.07 -16.56 -1.12
N THR A 91 9.40 -17.70 -0.93
CA THR A 91 9.26 -18.34 0.38
C THR A 91 10.68 -18.53 0.92
N ARG A 92 11.16 -17.58 1.74
CA ARG A 92 12.31 -17.84 2.59
C ARG A 92 11.77 -18.74 3.69
N ALA A 93 12.16 -20.01 3.60
CA ALA A 93 11.93 -21.01 4.63
C ALA A 93 12.25 -20.40 6.01
N ALA A 94 11.26 -20.42 6.91
CA ALA A 94 11.53 -20.35 8.33
C ALA A 94 12.40 -21.56 8.69
N PRO A 95 13.58 -21.39 9.31
CA PRO A 95 14.21 -22.51 9.98
C PRO A 95 13.35 -22.89 11.17
N ALA A 96 13.03 -24.18 11.19
CA ALA A 96 12.22 -24.86 12.16
C ALA A 96 12.62 -24.52 13.60
N LEU A 97 11.57 -24.31 14.41
CA LEU A 97 11.53 -24.62 15.82
C LEU A 97 12.16 -26.00 16.07
N ARG A 98 13.40 -26.06 16.58
CA ARG A 98 13.93 -27.24 17.27
C ARG A 98 13.68 -27.03 18.75
N ARG A 99 12.76 -27.84 19.27
CA ARG A 99 12.60 -28.14 20.69
C ARG A 99 13.91 -28.76 21.19
N ASP A 100 14.64 -28.04 22.04
CA ASP A 100 15.48 -28.67 23.06
C ASP A 100 14.59 -28.88 24.29
N GLU A 101 13.76 -29.91 24.20
CA GLU A 101 13.29 -30.68 25.36
C GLU A 101 14.39 -31.72 25.61
N GLU A 102 15.40 -31.36 26.39
CA GLU A 102 16.36 -32.32 26.93
C GLU A 102 16.67 -31.96 28.39
N LEU A 103 16.20 -32.84 29.27
CA LEU A 103 16.67 -33.10 30.63
C LEU A 103 16.52 -32.01 31.71
N ARG A 104 15.52 -32.23 32.56
CA ARG A 104 15.73 -32.12 34.02
C ARG A 104 16.98 -32.92 34.41
N PRO A 105 17.71 -32.45 35.43
CA PRO A 105 17.70 -33.22 36.66
C PRO A 105 17.19 -32.38 37.83
N LEU A 106 16.41 -33.05 38.68
CA LEU A 106 16.32 -32.72 40.09
C LEU A 106 17.74 -32.67 40.67
N GLN A 107 18.17 -31.50 41.15
CA GLN A 107 18.91 -31.31 42.41
C GLN A 107 18.67 -29.88 42.91
#